data_AF-A0A947W6E8-F1
#
_entry.id   AF-A0A947W6E8-F1
#
_cell.length_a   1.000
_cell.length_b   1.000
_cell.length_c   1.000
_cell.angle_alpha   90.00
_cell.angle_beta   90.00
_cell.angle_gamma   90.00
#
_symmetry.space_group_name_H-M   'P 1'
#
loop_
_entity.id
_entity.type
_entity.pdbx_description
1 polymer ?
#
loop_
_entity_poly.entity_id
_entity_poly.type
_entity_poly.pdbx_seq_one_letter_code
_entity_poly.pdbx_strand_id
1 'polypeptide(L)'
;MQQASIKQAFWDYNFTERQLVQKLAKGTKEEKAWIIGRILENLPFNSIWKYITPVQIKDFFPYLHLRPKLKQIWSYTLSLWDKYEKASH
;
A
#
# COMPACT_ATOMS: atom_id res chain seq x y z
N MET A 1 23.78 -3.66 -13.98
CA MET A 1 22.82 -3.25 -12.92
C MET A 1 21.51 -2.86 -13.59
N GLN A 2 20.52 -3.76 -13.61
CA GLN A 2 19.19 -3.46 -14.19
C GLN A 2 18.33 -2.78 -13.12
N GLN A 3 18.20 -1.46 -13.18
CA GLN A 3 17.10 -0.76 -12.52
C GLN A 3 15.84 -1.04 -13.34
N ALA A 4 15.16 -2.14 -13.02
CA ALA A 4 13.95 -2.56 -13.71
C ALA A 4 12.79 -1.56 -13.43
N SER A 5 12.50 -0.76 -14.44
CA SER A 5 11.23 -0.14 -14.84
C SER A 5 10.00 -0.23 -13.92
N ILE A 6 10.07 0.32 -12.70
CA ILE A 6 8.85 0.73 -11.95
C ILE A 6 8.16 1.93 -12.64
N LYS A 7 8.84 2.56 -13.60
CA LYS A 7 8.45 3.83 -14.21
C LYS A 7 7.31 3.78 -15.23
N GLN A 8 6.94 2.64 -15.82
CA GLN A 8 6.18 2.69 -17.09
C GLN A 8 4.70 2.27 -17.02
N ALA A 9 4.20 1.75 -15.90
CA ALA A 9 2.80 1.31 -15.79
C ALA A 9 2.00 1.95 -14.63
N PHE A 10 2.67 2.59 -13.67
CA PHE A 10 1.98 3.26 -12.54
C PHE A 10 1.51 4.68 -12.90
N TRP A 11 2.19 5.30 -13.88
CA TRP A 11 2.23 6.75 -14.11
C TRP A 11 1.60 7.20 -15.45
N ASP A 12 0.67 6.42 -16.02
CA ASP A 12 0.00 6.80 -17.28
C ASP A 12 -0.95 8.02 -17.15
N TYR A 13 -1.18 8.46 -15.92
CA TYR A 13 -1.60 9.84 -15.63
C TYR A 13 -0.45 10.50 -14.87
N ASN A 14 -0.21 11.79 -15.10
CA ASN A 14 0.79 12.70 -14.52
C ASN A 14 0.93 12.74 -12.97
N PHE A 15 0.65 11.66 -12.28
CA PHE A 15 0.94 11.45 -10.89
C PHE A 15 2.47 11.38 -10.74
N THR A 16 3.03 11.90 -9.66
CA THR A 16 4.47 11.81 -9.36
C THR A 16 4.68 11.26 -7.96
N GLU A 17 5.87 10.72 -7.69
CA GLU A 17 6.23 10.25 -6.34
C GLU A 17 6.04 11.35 -5.28
N ARG A 18 6.32 12.61 -5.67
CA ARG A 18 6.07 13.78 -4.82
C ARG A 18 4.59 13.94 -4.48
N GLN A 19 3.69 13.79 -5.45
CA GLN A 19 2.25 13.87 -5.21
C GLN A 19 1.74 12.68 -4.39
N LEU A 20 2.32 11.49 -4.57
CA LEU A 20 2.06 10.33 -3.72
C LEU A 20 2.36 10.65 -2.25
N VAL A 21 3.57 11.13 -1.97
CA VAL A 21 3.98 11.49 -0.61
C VAL A 21 3.12 12.62 -0.05
N GLN A 22 2.81 13.64 -0.85
CA GLN A 22 1.95 14.74 -0.43
C GLN A 22 0.53 14.27 -0.08
N LYS A 23 -0.07 13.39 -0.89
CA LYS A 23 -1.41 12.84 -0.62
C LYS A 23 -1.41 11.90 0.59
N LEU A 24 -0.38 11.08 0.77
CA LEU A 24 -0.25 10.26 1.99
C LEU A 24 -0.14 11.13 3.25
N ALA A 25 0.55 12.27 3.17
CA ALA A 25 0.68 13.19 4.29
C ALA A 25 -0.62 13.97 4.56
N LYS A 26 -1.15 14.66 3.54
CA LYS A 26 -2.17 15.71 3.68
C LYS A 26 -3.52 15.42 3.02
N GLY A 27 -3.66 14.31 2.31
CA GLY A 27 -4.89 13.97 1.60
C GLY A 27 -6.04 13.57 2.53
N THR A 28 -7.24 13.48 1.96
CA THR A 28 -8.42 12.95 2.68
C THR A 28 -8.27 11.45 2.96
N LYS A 29 -9.17 10.87 3.76
CA LYS A 29 -9.15 9.42 4.03
C LYS A 29 -9.33 8.62 2.75
N GLU A 30 -10.17 9.08 1.85
CA GLU A 30 -10.46 8.46 0.55
C GLU A 30 -9.23 8.53 -0.35
N GLU A 31 -8.56 9.68 -0.40
CA GLU A 31 -7.31 9.83 -1.17
C GLU A 31 -6.21 8.92 -0.62
N LYS A 32 -6.05 8.85 0.70
CA LYS A 32 -5.08 7.97 1.34
C LYS A 32 -5.40 6.50 1.07
N ALA A 33 -6.66 6.08 1.21
CA ALA A 33 -7.11 4.73 0.90
C ALA A 33 -6.83 4.37 -0.57
N TRP A 34 -7.12 5.29 -1.49
CA TRP A 34 -6.85 5.10 -2.91
C TRP A 34 -5.35 4.92 -3.17
N ILE A 35 -4.50 5.80 -2.61
CA ILE A 35 -3.04 5.70 -2.78
C ILE A 35 -2.47 4.41 -2.18
N ILE A 36 -2.89 4.06 -0.96
CA ILE A 36 -2.46 2.82 -0.31
C ILE A 36 -2.86 1.62 -1.18
N GLY A 37 -4.08 1.60 -1.71
CA GLY A 37 -4.53 0.56 -2.64
C GLY A 37 -3.64 0.46 -3.88
N ARG A 38 -3.29 1.59 -4.49
CA ARG A 38 -2.40 1.62 -5.66
C ARG A 38 -0.99 1.11 -5.36
N ILE A 39 -0.43 1.48 -4.20
CA ILE A 39 0.87 0.99 -3.72
C ILE A 39 0.84 -0.53 -3.60
N LEU A 40 -0.18 -1.08 -2.93
CA LEU A 40 -0.30 -2.53 -2.71
C LEU A 40 -0.52 -3.31 -4.01
N GLU A 41 -1.18 -2.72 -5.00
CA GLU A 41 -1.49 -3.39 -6.27
C GLU A 41 -0.34 -3.41 -7.27
N ASN A 42 0.51 -2.39 -7.28
CA ASN A 42 1.41 -2.15 -8.41
C ASN A 42 2.88 -2.02 -8.01
N LEU A 43 3.22 -1.80 -6.72
CA LEU A 43 4.62 -1.78 -6.30
C LEU A 43 5.13 -3.18 -5.93
N PRO A 44 6.40 -3.50 -6.24
CA PRO A 44 7.04 -4.70 -5.71
C PRO A 44 7.03 -4.68 -4.17
N PHE A 45 6.92 -5.86 -3.56
CA PHE A 45 6.81 -6.02 -2.10
C PHE A 45 7.85 -5.21 -1.31
N ASN A 46 9.13 -5.29 -1.70
CA ASN A 46 10.22 -4.57 -1.03
C ASN A 46 10.12 -3.03 -1.15
N SER A 47 9.41 -2.53 -2.15
CA SER A 47 9.21 -1.09 -2.37
C SER A 47 8.01 -0.53 -1.62
N ILE A 48 7.05 -1.36 -1.20
CA ILE A 48 5.86 -0.94 -0.44
C ILE A 48 6.26 -0.18 0.83
N TRP A 49 7.22 -0.74 1.56
CA TRP A 49 7.67 -0.24 2.86
C TRP A 49 8.38 1.12 2.81
N LYS A 50 8.73 1.61 1.61
CA LYS A 50 9.28 2.96 1.43
C LYS A 50 8.23 4.06 1.63
N TYR A 51 6.95 3.72 1.49
CA TYR A 51 5.86 4.70 1.45
C TYR A 51 4.83 4.51 2.55
N ILE A 52 4.56 3.27 2.95
CA ILE A 52 3.48 2.95 3.89
C ILE A 52 3.93 1.94 4.95
N THR A 53 3.31 2.01 6.12
CA THR A 53 3.59 1.10 7.25
C THR A 53 2.53 0.00 7.38
N PRO A 54 2.84 -1.13 8.05
CA PRO A 54 1.86 -2.16 8.41
C PRO A 54 0.61 -1.60 9.12
N VAL A 55 0.81 -0.62 10.02
CA VAL A 55 -0.27 0.06 10.75
C VAL A 55 -1.19 0.81 9.79
N GLN A 56 -0.62 1.58 8.86
CA GLN A 56 -1.43 2.28 7.85
C GLN A 56 -2.19 1.31 6.94
N ILE A 57 -1.60 0.16 6.60
CA ILE A 57 -2.32 -0.86 5.84
C ILE A 57 -3.52 -1.36 6.65
N LYS A 58 -3.34 -1.68 7.93
CA LYS A 58 -4.41 -2.15 8.83
C LYS A 58 -5.53 -1.11 8.98
N ASP A 59 -5.18 0.15 9.26
CA ASP A 59 -6.12 1.25 9.48
C ASP A 59 -6.98 1.54 8.24
N PHE A 60 -6.36 1.47 7.05
CA PHE A 60 -7.05 1.77 5.80
C PHE A 60 -7.65 0.55 5.13
N PHE A 61 -7.32 -0.68 5.56
CA PHE A 61 -7.74 -1.93 4.94
C PHE A 61 -9.24 -2.02 4.62
N PRO A 62 -10.16 -1.61 5.52
CA PRO A 62 -11.60 -1.65 5.25
C PRO A 62 -12.01 -0.79 4.04
N TYR A 63 -11.28 0.28 3.78
CA TYR A 63 -11.53 1.26 2.73
C TYR A 63 -10.77 0.96 1.42
N LEU A 64 -9.90 -0.06 1.40
CA LEU A 64 -9.12 -0.38 0.21
C LEU A 64 -9.97 -1.12 -0.83
N HIS A 65 -10.01 -0.53 -2.02
CA HIS A 65 -10.57 -1.11 -3.22
C HIS A 65 -9.48 -1.92 -3.95
N LEU A 66 -9.17 -3.09 -3.41
CA LEU A 66 -8.20 -4.02 -3.99
C LEU A 66 -8.90 -5.09 -4.85
N ARG A 67 -8.19 -5.62 -5.85
CA ARG A 67 -8.61 -6.85 -6.55
C ARG A 67 -8.89 -7.99 -5.54
N PRO A 68 -9.92 -8.82 -5.74
CA PRO A 68 -10.37 -9.80 -4.74
C PRO A 68 -9.27 -10.72 -4.20
N LYS A 69 -8.44 -11.29 -5.09
CA LYS A 69 -7.32 -12.18 -4.71
C LYS A 69 -6.29 -11.45 -3.85
N LEU A 70 -5.96 -10.21 -4.20
CA LEU A 70 -5.02 -9.40 -3.44
C LEU A 70 -5.60 -9.02 -2.07
N LYS A 71 -6.90 -8.70 -2.02
CA LYS A 71 -7.61 -8.43 -0.76
C LYS A 71 -7.58 -9.63 0.19
N GLN A 72 -7.76 -10.85 -0.33
CA GLN A 72 -7.66 -12.07 0.47
C GLN A 72 -6.24 -12.29 1.03
N ILE A 73 -5.20 -12.11 0.20
CA ILE A 73 -3.81 -12.24 0.63
C ILE A 73 -3.52 -11.26 1.77
N TRP A 74 -3.87 -9.99 1.61
CA TRP A 74 -3.62 -8.98 2.65
C TRP A 74 -4.46 -9.21 3.90
N SER A 75 -5.71 -9.67 3.77
CA SER A 75 -6.51 -10.06 4.94
C SER A 75 -5.83 -11.18 5.74
N TYR A 76 -5.29 -12.19 5.07
CA TYR A 76 -4.53 -13.25 5.72
C TYR A 76 -3.24 -12.71 6.37
N THR A 77 -2.47 -11.90 5.66
CA THR A 77 -1.25 -11.27 6.19
C THR A 77 -1.52 -10.45 7.45
N LEU A 78 -2.56 -9.61 7.45
CA LEU A 78 -2.96 -8.82 8.62
C LEU A 78 -3.34 -9.73 9.80
N SER A 79 -4.04 -10.83 9.53
CA SER A 79 -4.39 -11.79 10.59
C SER A 79 -3.17 -12.48 11.21
N LEU A 80 -2.08 -12.67 10.45
CA LEU A 80 -0.83 -13.21 10.97
C LEU A 80 -0.13 -12.19 11.86
N TRP A 81 -0.05 -10.94 11.43
CA TRP A 81 0.57 -9.88 12.22
C TRP A 81 -0.14 -9.68 13.57
N ASP A 82 -1.47 -9.68 13.58
CA ASP A 82 -2.24 -9.61 14.83
C ASP A 82 -1.95 -10.78 15.78
N LYS A 83 -1.68 -11.98 15.24
CA LYS A 83 -1.29 -13.14 16.05
C LYS A 83 0.11 -12.99 16.62
N TYR A 84 1.08 -12.51 15.84
CA TYR A 84 2.45 -12.32 16.30
C TYR A 84 2.58 -11.18 17.32
N GLU A 85 1.81 -10.10 17.17
CA GLU A 85 1.78 -9.00 18.14
C GLU A 85 1.27 -9.49 19.51
N LYS A 86 0.26 -10.36 19.51
CA LYS A 86 -0.30 -10.98 20.72
C LYS A 86 0.59 -12.05 21.34
N ALA A 87 1.42 -12.73 20.56
CA ALA A 87 2.36 -13.75 21.05
C ALA A 87 3.66 -13.17 21.61
N SER A 88 3.88 -11.86 21.46
CA SER A 88 5.08 -11.13 21.91
C SER A 88 4.88 -10.40 23.26
N HIS A 89 3.73 -10.59 23.90
CA HIS A 89 3.37 -10.10 25.24
C HIS A 89 3.00 -11.29 26.13
#